data_AF-A0A2D0L273-F1
#
_entry.id   AF-A0A2D0L273-F1
#
_cell.length_a   1.000
_cell.length_b   1.000
_cell.length_c   1.000
_cell.angle_alpha   90.00
_cell.angle_beta   90.00
_cell.angle_gamma   90.00
#
_symmetry.space_group_name_H-M   'P 1'
#
loop_
_entity.id
_entity.type
_entity.pdbx_description
1 polymer ?
#
loop_
_entity_poly.entity_id
_entity_poly.type
_entity_poly.pdbx_seq_one_letter_code
_entity_poly.pdbx_strand_id
1 'polypeptide(L)'
;MPITAYVGVPRSGKSYEVVKSVIVPAIASGRRVVSNIYGLNEEKIKAYCLKQNKKMSPDNLGKLIYVENNQCLNEDFLPSMDNLDTFCRAGDLVVIDEVWRVWGSDKDIPKNHRSFIAEHGHFVDKDTGIMSDLVVINQTISDIPRFIKGRIETTYRMQKHVALGLNNRYRVDVFQGAKVTKSNRMTYYQEKYDKAIFELYKSVEGNNPNQQRTDARQSIFSSKMIRMLILTVPVFILASAYVVYNYFNQYLNSESKVEEVSTRQSTSTTAKTVSSVISPVKPVISLSDKWRITGELVKDGRAYVILADKQGRLRLEPRSQFQYSGRLLQGDIEGQTVNYYSGGIQ
;
A
#
# COMPACT_ATOMS: atom_id res chain seq x y z
N MET A 1 -7.74 -3.44 -26.16
CA MET A 1 -8.08 -4.86 -26.35
C MET A 1 -6.96 -5.65 -25.73
N PRO A 2 -7.07 -5.98 -24.43
CA PRO A 2 -5.85 -6.10 -23.68
C PRO A 2 -5.40 -7.50 -23.34
N ILE A 3 -4.12 -7.67 -23.58
CA ILE A 3 -3.34 -8.67 -22.87
C ILE A 3 -3.31 -8.25 -21.39
N THR A 4 -3.54 -9.22 -20.51
CA THR A 4 -3.38 -9.04 -19.07
C THR A 4 -2.12 -9.74 -18.60
N ALA A 5 -1.27 -9.03 -17.86
CA ALA A 5 -0.02 -9.58 -17.34
C ALA A 5 -0.06 -9.80 -15.84
N TYR A 6 0.41 -10.97 -15.40
CA TYR A 6 0.56 -11.32 -13.99
C TYR A 6 2.04 -11.52 -13.67
N VAL A 7 2.61 -10.64 -12.84
CA VAL A 7 4.05 -10.60 -12.56
C VAL A 7 4.39 -10.62 -11.07
N GLY A 8 5.62 -10.96 -10.71
CA GLY A 8 6.07 -11.04 -9.32
C GLY A 8 7.10 -12.13 -9.08
N VAL A 9 7.85 -12.02 -7.98
CA VAL A 9 8.91 -12.99 -7.65
C VAL A 9 8.41 -14.44 -7.57
N PRO A 10 9.27 -15.45 -7.72
CA PRO A 10 8.88 -16.84 -7.50
C PRO A 10 8.12 -17.02 -6.18
N ARG A 11 7.04 -17.82 -6.20
CA ARG A 11 6.17 -18.08 -5.04
C ARG A 11 5.47 -16.84 -4.46
N SER A 12 5.31 -15.77 -5.25
CA SER A 12 4.51 -14.60 -4.86
C SER A 12 3.00 -14.81 -4.94
N GLY A 13 2.54 -15.94 -5.51
CA GLY A 13 1.12 -16.24 -5.69
C GLY A 13 0.57 -15.91 -7.08
N LYS A 14 1.41 -15.80 -8.12
CA LYS A 14 0.95 -15.43 -9.47
C LYS A 14 -0.01 -16.43 -10.09
N SER A 15 0.41 -17.69 -10.20
CA SER A 15 -0.41 -18.77 -10.76
C SER A 15 -1.65 -19.01 -9.89
N TYR A 16 -1.51 -18.88 -8.55
CA TYR A 16 -2.66 -18.89 -7.63
C TYR A 16 -3.71 -17.85 -8.01
N GLU A 17 -3.29 -16.59 -8.19
CA GLU A 17 -4.21 -15.49 -8.50
C GLU A 17 -4.86 -15.68 -9.87
N VAL A 18 -4.12 -16.15 -10.87
CA VAL A 18 -4.67 -16.46 -12.19
C VAL A 18 -5.67 -17.61 -12.12
N VAL A 19 -5.39 -18.66 -11.36
CA VAL A 19 -6.34 -19.77 -11.16
C VAL A 19 -7.63 -19.26 -10.50
N LYS A 20 -7.50 -18.51 -9.39
CA LYS A 20 -8.63 -17.97 -8.61
C LYS A 20 -9.49 -16.99 -9.41
N SER A 21 -8.85 -16.00 -10.04
CA SER A 21 -9.51 -14.80 -10.54
C SER A 21 -9.72 -14.81 -12.06
N VAL A 22 -9.12 -15.76 -12.78
CA VAL A 22 -9.23 -15.84 -14.25
C VAL A 22 -9.76 -17.20 -14.70
N ILE A 23 -9.06 -18.29 -14.37
CA ILE A 23 -9.39 -19.64 -14.90
C ILE A 23 -10.71 -20.14 -14.32
N VAL A 24 -10.87 -20.09 -13.00
CA VAL A 24 -12.09 -20.57 -12.33
C VAL A 24 -13.33 -19.80 -12.82
N PRO A 25 -13.35 -18.45 -12.87
CA PRO A 25 -14.48 -17.71 -13.43
C PRO A 25 -14.77 -18.03 -14.90
N ALA A 26 -13.74 -18.18 -15.75
CA ALA A 26 -13.92 -18.51 -17.15
C ALA A 26 -14.56 -19.90 -17.36
N ILE A 27 -14.11 -20.90 -16.61
CA ILE A 27 -14.72 -22.23 -16.63
C ILE A 27 -16.15 -22.17 -16.08
N ALA A 28 -16.38 -21.43 -15.00
CA ALA A 28 -17.72 -21.24 -14.45
C ALA A 28 -18.68 -20.56 -15.45
N SER A 29 -18.18 -19.72 -16.36
CA SER A 29 -18.97 -19.05 -17.40
C SER A 29 -19.13 -19.85 -18.70
N GLY A 30 -18.75 -21.13 -18.72
CA GLY A 30 -18.87 -21.96 -19.94
C GLY A 30 -17.71 -21.81 -20.93
N ARG A 31 -16.67 -21.03 -20.62
CA ARG A 31 -15.61 -20.70 -21.57
C ARG A 31 -14.51 -21.77 -21.61
N ARG A 32 -14.02 -22.06 -22.81
CA ARG A 32 -12.84 -22.91 -23.00
C ARG A 32 -11.57 -22.16 -22.60
N VAL A 33 -10.75 -22.78 -21.76
CA VAL A 33 -9.50 -22.24 -21.23
C VAL A 33 -8.34 -23.12 -21.65
N VAL A 34 -7.34 -22.54 -22.32
CA VAL A 34 -6.11 -23.22 -22.73
C VAL A 34 -4.97 -22.70 -21.89
N SER A 35 -4.26 -23.58 -21.16
CA SER A 35 -3.17 -23.14 -20.28
C SER A 35 -2.06 -24.16 -20.08
N ASN A 36 -0.83 -23.66 -19.96
CA ASN A 36 0.36 -24.42 -19.58
C ASN A 36 0.71 -24.31 -18.08
N ILE A 37 -0.15 -23.72 -17.23
CA ILE A 37 0.10 -23.74 -15.77
C ILE A 37 0.16 -25.19 -15.30
N TYR A 38 1.26 -25.52 -14.64
CA TYR A 38 1.53 -26.89 -14.21
C TYR A 38 0.49 -27.42 -13.21
N GLY A 39 0.08 -28.67 -13.43
CA GLY A 39 -0.71 -29.45 -12.47
C GLY A 39 -2.15 -28.98 -12.28
N LEU A 40 -2.69 -28.14 -13.16
CA LEU A 40 -4.11 -27.82 -13.20
C LEU A 40 -4.95 -29.12 -13.30
N ASN A 41 -6.07 -29.16 -12.61
CA ASN A 41 -6.97 -30.31 -12.62
C ASN A 41 -8.40 -29.87 -12.98
N GLU A 42 -8.87 -30.27 -14.17
CA GLU A 42 -10.18 -29.89 -14.71
C GLU A 42 -11.33 -30.34 -13.80
N GLU A 43 -11.31 -31.60 -13.36
CA GLU A 43 -12.38 -32.19 -12.53
C GLU A 43 -12.53 -31.45 -11.22
N LYS A 44 -11.41 -31.15 -10.54
CA LYS A 44 -11.40 -30.40 -9.29
C LYS A 44 -11.89 -28.97 -9.48
N ILE A 45 -11.51 -28.32 -10.58
CA ILE A 45 -11.98 -26.96 -10.89
C ILE A 45 -13.50 -26.97 -11.12
N LYS A 46 -14.01 -27.90 -11.94
CA LYS A 46 -15.45 -28.03 -12.18
C LYS A 46 -16.21 -28.33 -10.89
N ALA A 47 -15.73 -29.27 -10.08
CA ALA A 47 -16.30 -29.58 -8.77
C ALA A 47 -16.29 -28.36 -7.82
N TYR A 48 -15.22 -27.55 -7.85
CA TYR A 48 -15.14 -26.31 -7.11
C TYR A 48 -16.20 -25.30 -7.57
N CYS A 49 -16.37 -25.10 -8.89
CA CYS A 49 -17.39 -24.21 -9.44
C CYS A 49 -18.81 -24.63 -9.02
N LEU A 50 -19.15 -25.91 -9.11
CA LEU A 50 -20.46 -26.44 -8.71
C LEU A 50 -20.72 -26.30 -7.20
N LYS A 51 -19.67 -26.47 -6.37
CA LYS A 51 -19.78 -26.26 -4.91
C LYS A 51 -20.04 -24.79 -4.56
N GLN A 52 -19.45 -23.85 -5.30
CA GLN A 52 -19.63 -22.43 -5.06
C GLN A 52 -21.00 -21.91 -5.51
N ASN A 53 -21.59 -22.49 -6.56
CA ASN A 53 -22.89 -22.07 -7.07
C ASN A 53 -23.81 -23.26 -7.38
N LYS A 54 -24.72 -23.56 -6.46
CA LYS A 54 -25.70 -24.66 -6.57
C LYS A 54 -26.65 -24.57 -7.77
N LYS A 55 -26.77 -23.40 -8.41
CA LYS A 55 -27.62 -23.20 -9.61
C LYS A 55 -26.91 -23.56 -10.92
N MET A 56 -25.62 -23.87 -10.86
CA MET A 56 -24.81 -24.17 -12.03
C MET A 56 -24.97 -25.63 -12.44
N SER A 57 -25.25 -25.89 -13.73
CA SER A 57 -25.29 -27.23 -14.29
C SER A 57 -23.90 -27.67 -14.73
N PRO A 58 -23.51 -28.95 -14.56
CA PRO A 58 -22.27 -29.50 -15.12
C PRO A 58 -22.12 -29.25 -16.63
N ASP A 59 -23.23 -29.25 -17.37
CA ASP A 59 -23.24 -29.10 -18.84
C ASP A 59 -22.91 -27.68 -19.30
N ASN A 60 -23.07 -26.68 -18.42
CA ASN A 60 -22.81 -25.28 -18.71
C ASN A 60 -21.37 -24.87 -18.36
N LEU A 61 -20.55 -25.78 -17.86
CA LEU A 61 -19.17 -25.50 -17.50
C LEU A 61 -18.25 -25.56 -18.72
N GLY A 62 -17.30 -24.63 -18.73
CA GLY A 62 -16.26 -24.58 -19.72
C GLY A 62 -15.29 -25.76 -19.62
N LYS A 63 -14.43 -25.87 -20.61
CA LYS A 63 -13.43 -26.93 -20.69
C LYS A 63 -12.04 -26.38 -20.38
N LEU A 64 -11.27 -27.12 -19.59
CA LEU A 64 -9.84 -26.85 -19.41
C LEU A 64 -9.02 -27.71 -20.38
N ILE A 65 -8.13 -27.08 -21.12
CA ILE A 65 -7.15 -27.77 -21.97
C ILE A 65 -5.76 -27.47 -21.42
N TYR A 66 -5.14 -28.47 -20.82
CA TYR A 66 -3.73 -28.40 -20.45
C TYR A 66 -2.85 -28.55 -21.69
N VAL A 67 -1.82 -27.71 -21.80
CA VAL A 67 -0.83 -27.77 -22.87
C VAL A 67 0.59 -27.68 -22.31
N GLU A 68 1.53 -28.35 -22.95
CA GLU A 68 2.94 -28.22 -22.63
C GLU A 68 3.56 -27.02 -23.33
N ASN A 69 4.66 -26.47 -22.79
CA ASN A 69 5.36 -25.34 -23.38
C ASN A 69 5.75 -25.58 -24.85
N ASN A 70 6.15 -26.81 -25.18
CA ASN A 70 6.53 -27.17 -26.55
C ASN A 70 5.35 -27.12 -27.51
N GLN A 71 4.13 -27.45 -27.05
CA GLN A 71 2.94 -27.34 -27.88
C GLN A 71 2.58 -25.89 -28.16
N CYS A 72 2.85 -24.98 -27.21
CA CYS A 72 2.65 -23.54 -27.37
C CYS A 72 3.59 -22.90 -28.40
N LEU A 73 4.67 -23.58 -28.79
CA LEU A 73 5.63 -23.11 -29.80
C LEU A 73 5.19 -23.41 -31.24
N ASN A 74 4.30 -24.37 -31.43
CA ASN A 74 3.83 -24.78 -32.76
C ASN A 74 3.17 -23.59 -33.48
N GLU A 75 3.45 -23.41 -34.77
CA GLU A 75 2.93 -22.25 -35.54
C GLU A 75 1.40 -22.22 -35.62
N ASP A 76 0.75 -23.39 -35.57
CA ASP A 76 -0.70 -23.56 -35.56
C ASP A 76 -1.28 -23.70 -34.14
N PHE A 77 -0.55 -23.20 -33.13
CA PHE A 77 -1.07 -23.16 -31.77
C PHE A 77 -2.14 -22.08 -31.58
N LEU A 78 -1.94 -20.89 -32.16
CA LEU A 78 -2.85 -19.74 -32.07
C LEU A 78 -3.45 -19.37 -33.43
N PRO A 79 -4.74 -18.96 -33.49
CA PRO A 79 -5.36 -18.56 -34.73
C PRO A 79 -4.80 -17.24 -35.23
N SER A 80 -4.74 -17.07 -36.54
CA SER A 80 -4.35 -15.84 -37.22
C SER A 80 -5.44 -15.42 -38.20
N MET A 81 -5.36 -14.20 -38.74
CA MET A 81 -6.27 -13.76 -39.79
C MET A 81 -6.18 -14.62 -41.06
N ASP A 82 -5.02 -15.24 -41.29
CA ASP A 82 -4.75 -16.11 -42.43
C ASP A 82 -5.20 -17.57 -42.17
N ASN A 83 -5.12 -18.04 -40.91
CA ASN A 83 -5.49 -19.40 -40.51
C ASN A 83 -6.28 -19.42 -39.20
N LEU A 84 -7.58 -19.75 -39.29
CA LEU A 84 -8.45 -19.91 -38.12
C LEU A 84 -8.48 -21.36 -37.59
N ASP A 85 -8.07 -22.35 -38.38
CA ASP A 85 -8.08 -23.76 -38.00
C ASP A 85 -6.77 -24.12 -37.29
N THR A 86 -6.74 -23.83 -35.99
CA THR A 86 -5.57 -23.97 -35.13
C THR A 86 -5.98 -24.63 -33.80
N PHE A 87 -5.00 -24.95 -32.96
CA PHE A 87 -5.27 -25.62 -31.68
C PHE A 87 -6.14 -24.76 -30.74
N CYS A 88 -5.79 -23.49 -30.59
CA CYS A 88 -6.64 -22.50 -29.94
C CYS A 88 -7.75 -22.07 -30.91
N ARG A 89 -8.93 -21.84 -30.37
CA ARG A 89 -10.12 -21.47 -31.14
C ARG A 89 -10.50 -20.04 -30.81
N ALA A 90 -11.27 -19.42 -31.70
CA ALA A 90 -11.92 -18.16 -31.39
C ALA A 90 -12.77 -18.29 -30.11
N GLY A 91 -12.72 -17.26 -29.26
CA GLY A 91 -13.34 -17.22 -27.93
C GLY A 91 -12.59 -17.92 -26.81
N ASP A 92 -11.49 -18.61 -27.09
CA ASP A 92 -10.67 -19.21 -26.03
C ASP A 92 -10.09 -18.15 -25.08
N LEU A 93 -9.98 -18.50 -23.81
CA LEU A 93 -9.07 -17.82 -22.89
C LEU A 93 -7.73 -18.55 -22.93
N VAL A 94 -6.68 -17.89 -23.42
CA VAL A 94 -5.33 -18.44 -23.49
C VAL A 94 -4.50 -17.89 -22.33
N VAL A 95 -3.99 -18.78 -21.48
CA VAL A 95 -3.18 -18.44 -20.30
C VAL A 95 -1.80 -19.07 -20.40
N ILE A 96 -0.77 -18.25 -20.63
CA ILE A 96 0.61 -18.71 -20.76
C ILE A 96 1.40 -18.35 -19.49
N ASP A 97 1.82 -19.36 -18.74
CA ASP A 97 2.76 -19.28 -17.63
C ASP A 97 4.20 -19.29 -18.10
N GLU A 98 5.06 -18.59 -17.35
CA GLU A 98 6.48 -18.37 -17.66
C GLU A 98 6.69 -18.04 -19.15
N VAL A 99 6.06 -16.96 -19.63
CA VAL A 99 5.96 -16.60 -21.06
C VAL A 99 7.28 -16.61 -21.82
N TRP A 100 8.38 -16.28 -21.16
CA TRP A 100 9.72 -16.31 -21.75
C TRP A 100 10.15 -17.72 -22.23
N ARG A 101 9.52 -18.79 -21.73
CA ARG A 101 9.72 -20.17 -22.18
C ARG A 101 9.05 -20.47 -23.52
N VAL A 102 8.01 -19.72 -23.86
CA VAL A 102 7.29 -19.84 -25.15
C VAL A 102 7.79 -18.77 -26.12
N TRP A 103 7.83 -17.51 -25.68
CA TRP A 103 8.34 -16.39 -26.46
C TRP A 103 9.45 -15.69 -25.67
N GLY A 104 10.71 -16.10 -25.88
CA GLY A 104 11.86 -15.53 -25.17
C GLY A 104 12.18 -14.11 -25.62
N SER A 105 12.03 -13.83 -26.91
CA SER A 105 12.24 -12.53 -27.52
C SER A 105 11.22 -12.29 -28.63
N ASP A 106 11.15 -11.07 -29.15
CA ASP A 106 10.27 -10.76 -30.29
C ASP A 106 10.57 -11.67 -31.49
N LYS A 107 11.84 -12.03 -31.72
CA LYS A 107 12.23 -12.88 -32.87
C LYS A 107 11.67 -14.29 -32.79
N ASP A 108 11.40 -14.76 -31.57
CA ASP A 108 10.91 -16.11 -31.30
C ASP A 108 9.38 -16.21 -31.45
N ILE A 109 8.69 -15.11 -31.78
CA ILE A 109 7.23 -15.10 -31.98
C ILE A 109 6.91 -15.37 -33.46
N PRO A 110 6.31 -16.53 -33.79
CA PRO A 110 5.89 -16.84 -35.16
C PRO A 110 4.89 -15.82 -35.72
N LYS A 111 4.82 -15.72 -37.05
CA LYS A 111 3.91 -14.77 -37.73
C LYS A 111 2.45 -14.95 -37.29
N ASN A 112 1.98 -16.21 -37.20
CA ASN A 112 0.61 -16.53 -36.78
C ASN A 112 0.33 -16.02 -35.36
N HIS A 113 1.25 -16.27 -34.43
CA HIS A 113 1.12 -15.83 -33.05
C HIS A 113 1.16 -14.31 -32.94
N ARG A 114 1.94 -13.62 -33.79
CA ARG A 114 1.95 -12.15 -33.84
C ARG A 114 0.59 -11.57 -34.25
N SER A 115 -0.08 -12.18 -35.23
CA SER A 115 -1.46 -11.80 -35.62
C SER A 115 -2.39 -11.99 -34.42
N PHE A 116 -2.40 -13.17 -33.79
CA PHE A 116 -3.21 -13.39 -32.58
C PHE A 116 -2.94 -12.38 -31.48
N ILE A 117 -1.67 -12.19 -31.10
CA ILE A 117 -1.29 -11.29 -30.01
C ILE A 117 -1.75 -9.85 -30.31
N ALA A 118 -1.70 -9.43 -31.57
CA ALA A 118 -2.16 -8.10 -31.99
C ALA A 118 -3.67 -7.97 -32.06
N GLU A 119 -4.38 -9.04 -32.40
CA GLU A 119 -5.77 -9.01 -32.87
C GLU A 119 -6.69 -9.97 -32.11
N HIS A 120 -6.27 -10.50 -30.95
CA HIS A 120 -6.99 -11.54 -30.18
C HIS A 120 -8.47 -11.21 -29.96
N GLY A 121 -8.81 -9.92 -29.75
CA GLY A 121 -10.19 -9.47 -29.58
C GLY A 121 -11.09 -9.58 -30.82
N HIS A 122 -10.52 -9.80 -32.01
CA HIS A 122 -11.28 -10.07 -33.25
C HIS A 122 -11.63 -11.55 -33.42
N PHE A 123 -10.98 -12.45 -32.69
CA PHE A 123 -11.27 -13.87 -32.74
C PHE A 123 -12.43 -14.17 -31.78
N VAL A 124 -13.65 -14.01 -32.29
CA VAL A 124 -14.89 -14.19 -31.54
C VAL A 124 -15.51 -15.55 -31.85
N ASP A 125 -15.86 -16.30 -30.81
CA ASP A 125 -16.61 -17.54 -30.96
C ASP A 125 -18.00 -17.25 -31.54
N LYS A 126 -18.38 -17.96 -32.60
CA LYS A 126 -19.60 -17.67 -33.38
C LYS A 126 -20.88 -17.97 -32.60
N ASP A 127 -20.84 -18.94 -31.70
CA ASP A 127 -22.02 -19.41 -30.98
C ASP A 127 -22.25 -18.61 -29.70
N THR A 128 -21.17 -18.31 -28.95
CA THR A 128 -21.23 -17.61 -27.66
C THR A 128 -21.02 -16.10 -27.77
N GLY A 129 -20.43 -15.60 -28.86
CA GLY A 129 -20.07 -14.20 -29.04
C GLY A 129 -18.91 -13.73 -28.14
N ILE A 130 -18.21 -14.65 -27.47
CA ILE A 130 -17.09 -14.33 -26.58
C ILE A 130 -15.82 -14.12 -27.42
N MET A 131 -15.11 -13.02 -27.16
CA MET A 131 -13.82 -12.72 -27.79
C MET A 131 -12.68 -13.54 -27.16
N SER A 132 -11.61 -13.80 -27.91
CA SER A 132 -10.43 -14.45 -27.36
C SER A 132 -9.65 -13.49 -26.46
N ASP A 133 -9.06 -14.01 -25.38
CA ASP A 133 -8.24 -13.23 -24.44
C ASP A 133 -6.89 -13.90 -24.22
N LEU A 134 -5.86 -13.08 -23.99
CA LEU A 134 -4.51 -13.55 -23.68
C LEU A 134 -4.08 -13.06 -22.30
N VAL A 135 -3.76 -14.01 -21.44
CA VAL A 135 -3.18 -13.78 -20.11
C VAL A 135 -1.76 -14.32 -20.07
N VAL A 136 -0.82 -13.47 -19.69
CA VAL A 136 0.61 -13.80 -19.65
C VAL A 136 1.12 -13.73 -18.22
N ILE A 137 1.85 -14.75 -17.77
CA ILE A 137 2.45 -14.82 -16.44
C ILE A 137 3.97 -14.86 -16.57
N ASN A 138 4.66 -14.06 -15.77
CA ASN A 138 6.12 -14.07 -15.74
C ASN A 138 6.64 -13.60 -14.36
N GLN A 139 7.95 -13.70 -14.10
CA GLN A 139 8.53 -13.20 -12.86
C GLN A 139 8.61 -11.68 -12.83
N THR A 140 9.07 -11.09 -13.93
CA THR A 140 9.11 -9.64 -14.11
C THR A 140 8.44 -9.25 -15.41
N ILE A 141 8.00 -7.99 -15.48
CA ILE A 141 7.48 -7.45 -16.73
C ILE A 141 8.57 -7.35 -17.80
N SER A 142 9.82 -7.12 -17.40
CA SER A 142 10.95 -6.91 -18.31
C SER A 142 11.22 -8.12 -19.18
N ASP A 143 11.03 -9.32 -18.61
CA ASP A 143 11.26 -10.62 -19.26
C ASP A 143 10.18 -10.99 -20.29
N ILE A 144 9.09 -10.22 -20.37
CA ILE A 144 8.08 -10.38 -21.42
C ILE A 144 8.60 -9.71 -22.70
N PRO A 145 8.46 -10.34 -23.89
CA PRO A 145 8.79 -9.74 -25.18
C PRO A 145 8.20 -8.34 -25.38
N ARG A 146 8.94 -7.46 -26.06
CA ARG A 146 8.53 -6.07 -26.27
C ARG A 146 7.24 -5.99 -27.08
N PHE A 147 7.07 -6.88 -28.06
CA PHE A 147 5.86 -6.96 -28.88
C PHE A 147 4.59 -7.22 -28.06
N ILE A 148 4.69 -8.09 -27.05
CA ILE A 148 3.60 -8.40 -26.11
C ILE A 148 3.43 -7.25 -25.12
N LYS A 149 4.53 -6.72 -24.55
CA LYS A 149 4.49 -5.59 -23.60
C LYS A 149 3.74 -4.37 -24.13
N GLY A 150 3.92 -4.05 -25.42
CA GLY A 150 3.25 -2.93 -26.06
C GLY A 150 1.72 -3.06 -26.13
N ARG A 151 1.16 -4.22 -25.81
CA ARG A 151 -0.27 -4.56 -25.92
C ARG A 151 -0.92 -4.94 -24.59
N ILE A 152 -0.19 -4.83 -23.48
CA ILE A 152 -0.73 -5.03 -22.15
C ILE A 152 -1.57 -3.80 -21.76
N GLU A 153 -2.85 -3.95 -21.38
CA GLU A 153 -3.56 -2.86 -20.66
C GLU A 153 -3.37 -2.95 -19.17
N THR A 154 -3.33 -4.16 -18.61
CA THR A 154 -3.37 -4.31 -17.16
C THR A 154 -2.28 -5.24 -16.71
N THR A 155 -1.47 -4.76 -15.76
CA THR A 155 -0.48 -5.58 -15.07
C THR A 155 -0.88 -5.75 -13.62
N TYR A 156 -1.05 -6.99 -13.19
CA TYR A 156 -1.20 -7.39 -11.80
C TYR A 156 0.16 -7.85 -11.26
N ARG A 157 0.71 -7.14 -10.28
CA ARG A 157 1.97 -7.50 -9.62
C ARG A 157 1.71 -8.08 -8.23
N MET A 158 2.08 -9.35 -8.07
CA MET A 158 1.98 -10.09 -6.83
C MET A 158 3.19 -9.82 -5.93
N GLN A 159 2.91 -9.50 -4.67
CA GLN A 159 3.91 -9.30 -3.61
C GLN A 159 3.58 -10.16 -2.40
N LYS A 160 4.57 -10.90 -1.90
CA LYS A 160 4.45 -11.67 -0.66
C LYS A 160 4.68 -10.76 0.55
N HIS A 161 3.81 -10.82 1.56
CA HIS A 161 3.99 -10.09 2.82
C HIS A 161 5.01 -10.76 3.75
N VAL A 162 6.24 -11.01 3.25
CA VAL A 162 7.31 -11.62 4.05
C VAL A 162 7.69 -10.73 5.24
N ALA A 163 7.66 -9.41 5.02
CA ALA A 163 8.09 -8.41 6.01
C ALA A 163 7.27 -8.41 7.30
N LEU A 164 5.97 -8.69 7.21
CA LEU A 164 5.05 -8.67 8.36
C LEU A 164 4.87 -10.04 9.02
N GLY A 165 5.54 -11.10 8.52
CA GLY A 165 5.37 -12.46 9.05
C GLY A 165 4.05 -13.15 8.68
N LEU A 166 3.17 -12.49 7.95
CA LEU A 166 1.87 -13.01 7.50
C LEU A 166 2.03 -13.86 6.23
N ASN A 167 2.48 -15.10 6.40
CA ASN A 167 2.74 -16.02 5.28
C ASN A 167 1.48 -16.47 4.51
N ASN A 168 0.28 -16.23 5.06
CA ASN A 168 -1.00 -16.64 4.47
C ASN A 168 -1.69 -15.52 3.66
N ARG A 169 -1.04 -14.36 3.48
CA ARG A 169 -1.58 -13.23 2.72
C ARG A 169 -0.62 -12.79 1.62
N TYR A 170 -1.19 -12.20 0.59
CA TYR A 170 -0.47 -11.59 -0.52
C TYR A 170 -1.11 -10.28 -0.90
N ARG A 171 -0.34 -9.42 -1.55
CA ARG A 171 -0.80 -8.16 -2.11
C ARG A 171 -0.76 -8.24 -3.62
N VAL A 172 -1.79 -7.69 -4.25
CA VAL A 172 -1.84 -7.46 -5.68
C VAL A 172 -1.80 -5.96 -5.91
N ASP A 173 -0.75 -5.48 -6.56
CA ASP A 173 -0.70 -4.11 -7.09
C ASP A 173 -1.20 -4.13 -8.54
N VAL A 174 -2.11 -3.23 -8.90
CA VAL A 174 -2.70 -3.14 -10.24
C VAL A 174 -2.17 -1.90 -10.95
N PHE A 175 -1.64 -2.08 -12.15
CA PHE A 175 -1.06 -1.02 -12.99
C PHE A 175 -1.75 -0.99 -14.34
N GLN A 176 -1.84 0.22 -14.90
CA GLN A 176 -2.23 0.41 -16.30
C GLN A 176 -0.98 0.27 -17.19
N GLY A 177 -1.06 -0.57 -18.21
CA GLY A 177 0.01 -0.89 -19.13
C GLY A 177 1.12 -1.76 -18.54
N ALA A 178 2.24 -1.83 -19.27
CA ALA A 178 3.44 -2.55 -18.84
C ALA A 178 4.36 -1.75 -17.90
N LYS A 179 4.07 -0.48 -17.61
CA LYS A 179 4.94 0.37 -16.78
C LYS A 179 4.60 0.23 -15.30
N VAL A 180 5.43 -0.52 -14.57
CA VAL A 180 5.19 -0.89 -13.16
C VAL A 180 5.86 0.10 -12.18
N THR A 181 5.54 1.39 -12.29
CA THR A 181 6.05 2.45 -11.39
C THR A 181 5.02 2.84 -10.34
N LYS A 182 5.46 3.32 -9.16
CA LYS A 182 4.54 3.73 -8.08
C LYS A 182 3.51 4.79 -8.53
N SER A 183 3.91 5.69 -9.42
CA SER A 183 3.04 6.71 -10.02
C SER A 183 1.98 6.16 -10.98
N ASN A 184 2.25 5.02 -11.62
CA ASN A 184 1.37 4.40 -12.60
C ASN A 184 0.53 3.25 -12.01
N ARG A 185 0.57 3.11 -10.68
CA ARG A 185 -0.23 2.13 -9.95
C ARG A 185 -1.63 2.69 -9.76
N MET A 186 -2.62 2.02 -10.36
CA MET A 186 -4.02 2.39 -10.28
C MET A 186 -4.59 2.09 -8.90
N THR A 187 -4.39 0.87 -8.42
CA THR A 187 -4.91 0.42 -7.13
C THR A 187 -4.05 -0.70 -6.56
N TYR A 188 -4.35 -1.11 -5.35
CA TYR A 188 -3.81 -2.34 -4.78
C TYR A 188 -4.82 -2.91 -3.78
N TYR A 189 -4.78 -4.23 -3.61
CA TYR A 189 -5.57 -4.93 -2.62
C TYR A 189 -4.75 -6.03 -1.95
N GLN A 190 -5.21 -6.48 -0.79
CA GLN A 190 -4.60 -7.58 -0.05
C GLN A 190 -5.61 -8.71 0.06
N GLU A 191 -5.12 -9.92 -0.17
CA GLU A 191 -5.94 -11.13 -0.18
C GLU A 191 -5.32 -12.19 0.73
N LYS A 192 -6.17 -13.09 1.19
CA LYS A 192 -5.76 -14.27 1.95
C LYS A 192 -5.74 -15.47 1.00
N TYR A 193 -4.74 -16.31 1.14
CA TYR A 193 -4.73 -17.58 0.44
C TYR A 193 -5.86 -18.48 0.95
N ASP A 194 -6.62 -19.03 0.01
CA ASP A 194 -7.62 -20.05 0.21
C ASP A 194 -7.01 -21.42 -0.12
N LYS A 195 -7.17 -22.36 0.81
CA LYS A 195 -6.66 -23.73 0.66
C LYS A 195 -7.37 -24.46 -0.48
N ALA A 196 -8.66 -24.20 -0.70
CA ALA A 196 -9.44 -24.87 -1.73
C ALA A 196 -8.87 -24.59 -3.14
N ILE A 197 -8.34 -23.38 -3.38
CA ILE A 197 -7.72 -23.02 -4.65
C ILE A 197 -6.40 -23.76 -4.88
N PHE A 198 -5.61 -24.01 -3.83
CA PHE A 198 -4.37 -24.80 -3.96
C PHE A 198 -4.62 -26.26 -4.31
N GLU A 199 -5.82 -26.79 -4.09
CA GLU A 199 -6.16 -28.16 -4.50
C GLU A 199 -6.41 -28.28 -6.01
N LEU A 200 -6.68 -27.15 -6.68
CA LEU A 200 -7.03 -27.07 -8.10
C LEU A 200 -5.83 -27.16 -9.03
N TYR A 201 -4.61 -26.91 -8.51
CA TYR A 201 -3.37 -26.95 -9.29
C TYR A 201 -2.16 -27.37 -8.43
N LYS A 202 -1.05 -27.78 -9.04
CA LYS A 202 0.19 -28.09 -8.31
C LYS A 202 1.18 -26.94 -8.48
N SER A 203 1.58 -26.30 -7.37
CA SER A 203 2.50 -25.16 -7.41
C SER A 203 3.99 -25.52 -7.40
N VAL A 204 4.36 -26.78 -7.15
CA VAL A 204 5.75 -27.24 -7.14
C VAL A 204 5.84 -28.69 -7.65
N GLU A 205 6.88 -29.00 -8.41
CA GLU A 205 7.29 -30.37 -8.71
C GLU A 205 7.95 -31.00 -7.48
N GLY A 206 7.35 -32.08 -6.96
CA GLY A 206 7.84 -32.81 -5.79
C GLY A 206 6.94 -32.75 -4.55
N ASN A 207 6.98 -33.79 -3.72
CA ASN A 207 6.21 -33.88 -2.48
C ASN A 207 6.74 -32.86 -1.44
N ASN A 208 5.95 -31.82 -1.15
CA ASN A 208 6.14 -30.88 -0.02
C ASN A 208 7.59 -30.43 0.22
N PRO A 209 8.22 -29.67 -0.70
CA PRO A 209 9.54 -29.12 -0.45
C PRO A 209 9.49 -28.12 0.72
N ASN A 210 10.06 -28.51 1.85
CA ASN A 210 10.22 -27.65 3.02
C ASN A 210 11.07 -26.43 2.65
N GLN A 211 10.44 -25.25 2.67
CA GLN A 211 11.14 -24.00 2.47
C GLN A 211 11.87 -23.60 3.74
N GLN A 212 13.18 -23.79 3.78
CA GLN A 212 14.00 -23.08 4.76
C GLN A 212 14.08 -21.61 4.36
N ARG A 213 13.65 -20.71 5.25
CA ARG A 213 13.88 -19.27 5.10
C ARG A 213 15.40 -19.04 5.18
N THR A 214 16.00 -18.65 4.07
CA THR A 214 17.46 -18.42 4.00
C THR A 214 17.91 -17.21 4.81
N ASP A 215 17.04 -16.20 5.00
CA ASP A 215 17.36 -15.02 5.81
C ASP A 215 16.19 -14.56 6.69
N ALA A 216 16.43 -14.52 8.00
CA ALA A 216 15.46 -14.06 9.00
C ALA A 216 15.31 -12.53 9.03
N ARG A 217 16.28 -11.77 8.51
CA ARG A 217 16.30 -10.30 8.50
C ARG A 217 15.17 -9.67 7.69
N GLN A 218 14.56 -10.44 6.80
CA GLN A 218 13.43 -9.97 6.00
C GLN A 218 12.17 -9.67 6.83
N SER A 219 12.04 -10.22 8.04
CA SER A 219 10.91 -9.92 8.92
C SER A 219 11.18 -8.66 9.76
N ILE A 220 10.28 -7.68 9.71
CA ILE A 220 10.37 -6.44 10.50
C ILE A 220 10.37 -6.77 12.01
N PHE A 221 9.58 -7.75 12.44
CA PHE A 221 9.53 -8.22 13.82
C PHE A 221 10.78 -8.97 14.29
N SER A 222 11.67 -9.36 13.37
CA SER A 222 12.94 -9.99 13.74
C SER A 222 13.97 -8.99 14.30
N SER A 223 13.79 -7.68 14.07
CA SER A 223 14.70 -6.64 14.55
C SER A 223 14.66 -6.49 16.08
N LYS A 224 15.83 -6.55 16.72
CA LYS A 224 15.96 -6.37 18.20
C LYS A 224 15.42 -5.01 18.65
N MET A 225 15.61 -3.95 17.86
CA MET A 225 15.14 -2.60 18.17
C MET A 225 13.61 -2.53 18.19
N ILE A 226 12.94 -3.20 17.23
CA ILE A 226 11.47 -3.24 17.16
C ILE A 226 10.89 -4.07 18.31
N ARG A 227 11.53 -5.19 18.69
CA ARG A 227 11.11 -5.96 19.87
C ARG A 227 11.24 -5.15 21.16
N MET A 228 12.33 -4.39 21.33
CA MET A 228 12.50 -3.49 22.46
C MET A 228 11.42 -2.41 22.49
N LEU A 229 11.13 -1.76 21.36
CA LEU A 229 10.09 -0.74 21.28
C LEU A 229 8.70 -1.29 21.65
N ILE A 230 8.36 -2.48 21.15
CA ILE A 230 7.09 -3.16 21.47
C ILE A 230 6.97 -3.47 22.97
N LEU A 231 8.08 -3.71 23.67
CA LEU A 231 8.09 -3.96 25.11
C LEU A 231 8.07 -2.65 25.92
N THR A 232 8.83 -1.63 25.51
CA THR A 232 9.01 -0.40 26.30
C THR A 232 7.81 0.55 26.19
N VAL A 233 7.17 0.66 25.03
CA VAL A 233 6.04 1.58 24.83
C VAL A 233 4.86 1.27 25.77
N PRO A 234 4.39 0.01 25.90
CA PRO A 234 3.33 -0.33 26.85
C PRO A 234 3.72 -0.03 28.31
N VAL A 235 4.97 -0.28 28.69
CA VAL A 235 5.47 -0.01 30.05
C VAL A 235 5.43 1.49 30.34
N PHE A 236 5.87 2.34 29.41
CA PHE A 236 5.77 3.79 29.57
C PHE A 236 4.32 4.29 29.61
N ILE A 237 3.42 3.71 28.83
CA ILE A 237 1.98 4.04 28.88
C ILE A 237 1.40 3.68 30.25
N LEU A 238 1.70 2.50 30.77
CA LEU A 238 1.23 2.06 32.09
C LEU A 238 1.82 2.90 33.24
N ALA A 239 3.11 3.23 33.16
CA ALA A 239 3.76 4.10 34.14
C ALA A 239 3.18 5.52 34.12
N SER A 240 2.94 6.07 32.92
CA SER A 240 2.28 7.37 32.76
C SER A 240 0.87 7.35 33.33
N ALA A 241 0.06 6.33 33.01
CA ALA A 241 -1.28 6.17 33.54
C ALA A 241 -1.29 6.04 35.08
N TYR A 242 -0.30 5.34 35.66
CA TYR A 242 -0.14 5.22 37.10
C TYR A 242 0.18 6.56 37.77
N VAL A 243 1.09 7.37 37.19
CA VAL A 243 1.43 8.70 37.71
C VAL A 243 0.22 9.64 37.66
N VAL A 244 -0.53 9.64 36.55
CA VAL A 244 -1.75 10.44 36.42
C VAL A 244 -2.81 10.01 37.43
N TYR A 245 -3.02 8.70 37.60
CA TYR A 245 -3.95 8.14 38.59
C TYR A 245 -3.58 8.58 40.02
N ASN A 246 -2.30 8.47 40.39
CA ASN A 246 -1.82 8.86 41.71
C ASN A 246 -1.96 10.38 41.94
N TYR A 247 -1.65 11.20 40.94
CA TYR A 247 -1.80 12.65 41.03
C TYR A 247 -3.26 13.08 41.28
N PHE A 248 -4.21 12.48 40.58
CA PHE A 248 -5.63 12.76 40.79
C PHE A 248 -6.16 12.24 42.13
N ASN A 249 -5.73 11.06 42.57
CA ASN A 249 -6.08 10.54 43.89
C ASN A 249 -5.52 11.40 45.03
N GLN A 250 -4.31 11.96 44.87
CA GLN A 250 -3.73 12.85 45.87
C GLN A 250 -4.51 14.16 45.99
N TYR A 251 -5.02 14.69 44.87
CA TYR A 251 -5.84 15.91 44.86
C TYR A 251 -7.23 15.70 45.49
N LEU A 252 -7.85 14.53 45.31
CA LEU A 252 -9.16 14.21 45.88
C LEU A 252 -9.11 13.93 47.39
N ASN A 253 -7.96 13.52 47.92
CA ASN A 253 -7.80 13.21 49.36
C ASN A 253 -7.21 14.39 50.17
N SER A 254 -6.96 15.54 49.54
CA SER A 254 -6.26 16.67 50.19
C SER A 254 -7.19 17.67 50.92
N GLU A 255 -8.50 17.47 50.96
CA GLU A 255 -9.46 18.32 51.70
C GLU A 255 -9.55 18.02 53.21
N SER A 256 -8.76 17.08 53.75
CA SER A 256 -8.85 16.69 55.16
C SER A 256 -7.55 16.87 55.93
N LYS A 257 -6.96 18.08 55.89
CA LYS A 257 -6.05 18.51 56.96
C LYS A 257 -5.84 20.03 56.98
N VAL A 258 -6.64 20.73 57.78
CA VAL A 258 -6.28 22.04 58.32
C VAL A 258 -6.52 22.00 59.83
N GLU A 259 -5.42 21.87 60.58
CA GLU A 259 -5.38 22.06 62.02
C GLU A 259 -5.32 23.56 62.35
N GLU A 260 -6.08 23.94 63.38
CA GLU A 260 -6.17 25.26 63.99
C GLU A 260 -4.85 25.72 64.64
N VAL A 261 -4.49 27.01 64.53
CA VAL A 261 -3.80 27.73 65.61
C VAL A 261 -4.27 29.19 65.69
N SER A 262 -4.43 29.61 66.94
CA SER A 262 -5.07 30.77 67.55
C SER A 262 -4.48 32.17 67.29
N THR A 263 -5.40 33.13 67.17
CA THR A 263 -5.49 34.51 67.67
C THR A 263 -4.32 35.15 68.46
N ARG A 264 -3.89 36.37 68.07
CA ARG A 264 -3.71 37.54 68.97
C ARG A 264 -3.59 38.89 68.23
N GLN A 265 -3.93 39.95 68.96
CA GLN A 265 -4.41 41.29 68.60
C GLN A 265 -3.42 42.34 68.06
N SER A 266 -4.03 43.36 67.46
CA SER A 266 -3.57 44.68 67.00
C SER A 266 -2.86 45.55 68.05
N THR A 267 -1.87 46.37 67.63
CA THR A 267 -1.81 47.84 67.80
C THR A 267 -0.53 48.45 67.21
N SER A 268 -0.59 49.77 67.02
CA SER A 268 0.19 50.65 66.14
C SER A 268 1.60 51.07 66.62
N THR A 269 2.31 51.71 65.68
CA THR A 269 3.14 52.95 65.77
C THR A 269 4.65 52.84 65.47
N THR A 270 5.09 53.67 64.51
CA THR A 270 6.40 54.35 64.33
C THR A 270 7.67 53.59 63.90
N ALA A 271 7.99 53.79 62.61
CA ALA A 271 9.23 54.34 62.06
C ALA A 271 10.59 53.58 62.08
N LYS A 272 11.24 53.73 60.91
CA LYS A 272 12.67 53.66 60.54
C LYS A 272 13.26 52.29 60.15
N THR A 273 13.51 52.21 58.84
CA THR A 273 14.79 51.89 58.14
C THR A 273 15.57 50.70 58.71
N VAL A 274 15.87 49.63 57.97
CA VAL A 274 16.82 49.54 56.84
C VAL A 274 16.66 48.15 56.17
N SER A 275 17.08 48.07 54.91
CA SER A 275 17.45 46.88 54.11
C SER A 275 16.46 46.44 53.04
N SER A 276 16.80 46.91 51.83
CA SER A 276 16.39 46.42 50.52
C SER A 276 16.58 44.91 50.38
N VAL A 277 15.47 44.19 50.24
CA VAL A 277 15.45 42.85 49.66
C VAL A 277 15.27 43.01 48.16
N ILE A 278 16.33 42.69 47.41
CA ILE A 278 16.26 42.49 45.96
C ILE A 278 15.38 41.26 45.73
N SER A 279 14.16 41.48 45.25
CA SER A 279 13.35 40.43 44.63
C SER A 279 13.75 40.32 43.16
N PRO A 280 13.97 39.10 42.61
CA PRO A 280 14.16 38.94 41.18
C PRO A 280 12.81 39.22 40.49
N VAL A 281 12.77 40.31 39.71
CA VAL A 281 11.66 40.60 38.80
C VAL A 281 11.61 39.46 37.77
N LYS A 282 10.55 38.64 37.82
CA LYS A 282 10.17 37.79 36.68
C LYS A 282 9.90 38.72 35.49
N PRO A 283 10.56 38.56 34.33
CA PRO A 283 10.11 39.25 33.13
C PRO A 283 8.76 38.65 32.75
N VAL A 284 7.70 39.43 32.92
CA VAL A 284 6.40 39.13 32.32
C VAL A 284 6.60 39.28 30.81
N ILE A 285 6.66 38.16 30.08
CA ILE A 285 6.68 38.17 28.62
C ILE A 285 5.30 38.62 28.16
N SER A 286 5.14 39.91 27.91
CA SER A 286 3.95 40.49 27.31
C SER A 286 3.91 40.14 25.82
N LEU A 287 2.97 39.25 25.45
CA LEU A 287 2.63 38.98 24.05
C LEU A 287 2.13 40.26 23.38
N SER A 288 2.40 40.42 22.08
CA SER A 288 1.88 41.58 21.34
C SER A 288 0.36 41.51 21.19
N ASP A 289 -0.33 42.61 21.51
CA ASP A 289 -1.78 42.75 21.27
C ASP A 289 -2.12 43.18 19.84
N LYS A 290 -1.10 43.57 19.06
CA LYS A 290 -1.26 44.19 17.74
C LYS A 290 -0.87 43.28 16.60
N TRP A 291 0.27 42.60 16.70
CA TRP A 291 0.85 41.81 15.61
C TRP A 291 0.76 40.31 15.88
N ARG A 292 0.44 39.54 14.83
CA ARG A 292 0.52 38.07 14.83
C ARG A 292 1.28 37.56 13.61
N ILE A 293 1.98 36.45 13.76
CA ILE A 293 2.61 35.78 12.61
C ILE A 293 1.54 35.06 11.79
N THR A 294 1.51 35.31 10.48
CA THR A 294 0.58 34.65 9.54
C THR A 294 1.28 33.67 8.60
N GLY A 295 2.59 33.80 8.38
CA GLY A 295 3.34 32.90 7.53
C GLY A 295 4.81 33.30 7.35
N GLU A 296 5.53 32.51 6.55
CA GLU A 296 6.90 32.78 6.14
C GLU A 296 6.95 32.88 4.60
N LEU A 297 7.73 33.82 4.07
CA LEU A 297 7.93 34.03 2.64
C LEU A 297 9.42 33.91 2.30
N VAL A 298 9.75 33.11 1.29
CA VAL A 298 11.10 33.03 0.73
C VAL A 298 11.07 33.52 -0.71
N LYS A 299 11.83 34.58 -1.00
CA LYS A 299 11.95 35.14 -2.35
C LYS A 299 13.40 35.56 -2.61
N ASP A 300 13.95 35.18 -3.75
CA ASP A 300 15.32 35.53 -4.19
C ASP A 300 16.40 35.23 -3.13
N GLY A 301 16.27 34.09 -2.44
CA GLY A 301 17.20 33.65 -1.40
C GLY A 301 17.08 34.39 -0.07
N ARG A 302 16.12 35.31 0.08
CA ARG A 302 15.84 36.04 1.33
C ARG A 302 14.56 35.51 1.97
N ALA A 303 14.62 35.26 3.27
CA ALA A 303 13.50 34.76 4.07
C ALA A 303 12.91 35.87 4.94
N TYR A 304 11.58 35.95 4.96
CA TYR A 304 10.80 36.94 5.69
C TYR A 304 9.70 36.26 6.50
N VAL A 305 9.38 36.85 7.65
CA VAL A 305 8.19 36.51 8.45
C VAL A 305 7.11 37.54 8.14
N ILE A 306 5.91 37.05 7.84
CA ILE A 306 4.74 37.87 7.55
C ILE A 306 3.99 38.08 8.87
N LEU A 307 3.86 39.35 9.26
CA LEU A 307 3.04 39.79 10.38
C LEU A 307 1.75 40.40 9.85
N ALA A 308 0.63 40.14 10.52
CA ALA A 308 -0.63 40.81 10.27
C ALA A 308 -1.16 41.46 11.54
N ASP A 309 -1.84 42.59 11.40
CA ASP A 309 -2.63 43.19 12.47
C ASP A 309 -4.10 42.79 12.41
N LYS A 310 -4.90 43.25 13.39
CA LYS A 310 -6.36 43.02 13.44
C LYS A 310 -7.13 43.58 12.23
N GLN A 311 -6.56 44.56 11.52
CA GLN A 311 -7.15 45.19 10.34
C GLN A 311 -6.70 44.51 9.03
N GLY A 312 -5.89 43.44 9.11
CA GLY A 312 -5.37 42.71 7.96
C GLY A 312 -4.19 43.39 7.25
N ARG A 313 -3.60 44.44 7.83
CA ARG A 313 -2.41 45.09 7.28
C ARG A 313 -1.21 44.18 7.47
N LEU A 314 -0.43 43.98 6.42
CA LEU A 314 0.73 43.11 6.42
C LEU A 314 2.04 43.89 6.62
N ARG A 315 2.94 43.32 7.42
CA ARG A 315 4.30 43.79 7.63
C ARG A 315 5.28 42.63 7.43
N LEU A 316 6.37 42.86 6.73
CA LEU A 316 7.41 41.85 6.48
C LEU A 316 8.63 42.18 7.33
N GLU A 317 9.11 41.20 8.08
CA GLU A 317 10.34 41.32 8.86
C GLU A 317 11.34 40.23 8.48
N PRO A 318 12.66 40.52 8.50
CA PRO A 318 13.68 39.53 8.19
C PRO A 318 13.60 38.31 9.12
N ARG A 319 13.67 37.10 8.54
CA ARG A 319 13.60 35.85 9.30
C ARG A 319 14.70 35.70 10.37
N SER A 320 15.83 36.41 10.20
CA SER A 320 16.95 36.44 11.14
C SER A 320 16.62 37.10 12.49
N GLN A 321 15.55 37.90 12.56
CA GLN A 321 15.11 38.53 13.81
C GLN A 321 14.20 37.61 14.65
N PHE A 322 13.87 36.42 14.13
CA PHE A 322 12.95 35.48 14.77
C PHE A 322 13.70 34.22 15.21
N GLN A 323 13.34 33.72 16.40
CA GLN A 323 13.87 32.51 17.00
C GLN A 323 12.92 31.32 16.78
N TYR A 324 13.47 30.11 16.86
CA TYR A 324 12.76 28.84 16.63
C TYR A 324 12.21 28.67 15.21
N SER A 325 11.38 27.66 14.97
CA SER A 325 10.81 27.32 13.66
C SER A 325 9.40 26.72 13.79
N GLY A 326 8.65 26.70 12.69
CA GLY A 326 7.28 26.18 12.68
C GLY A 326 6.37 26.95 13.64
N ARG A 327 5.42 26.25 14.30
CA ARG A 327 4.45 26.87 15.24
C ARG A 327 5.08 27.53 16.48
N LEU A 328 6.38 27.32 16.73
CA LEU A 328 7.13 27.92 17.83
C LEU A 328 7.86 29.20 17.44
N LEU A 329 7.77 29.63 16.17
CA LEU A 329 8.40 30.85 15.69
C LEU A 329 7.93 32.05 16.53
N GLN A 330 8.89 32.80 17.06
CA GLN A 330 8.63 34.02 17.82
C GLN A 330 9.73 35.06 17.58
N GLY A 331 9.38 36.33 17.65
CA GLY A 331 10.35 37.44 17.57
C GLY A 331 9.86 38.62 18.39
N ASP A 332 10.78 39.50 18.76
CA ASP A 332 10.45 40.72 19.51
C ASP A 332 10.29 41.88 18.53
N ILE A 333 9.08 42.44 18.49
CA ILE A 333 8.72 43.58 17.65
C ILE A 333 8.21 44.68 18.57
N GLU A 334 8.81 45.87 18.51
CA GLU A 334 8.40 47.03 19.32
C GLU A 334 8.40 46.72 20.84
N GLY A 335 9.31 45.85 21.29
CA GLY A 335 9.43 45.44 22.70
C GLY A 335 8.38 44.43 23.17
N GLN A 336 7.57 43.88 22.25
CA GLN A 336 6.57 42.86 22.53
C GLN A 336 6.89 41.57 21.77
N THR A 337 6.64 40.42 22.41
CA THR A 337 6.86 39.13 21.76
C THR A 337 5.72 38.80 20.81
N VAL A 338 6.04 38.57 19.55
CA VAL A 338 5.11 38.26 18.47
C VAL A 338 5.29 36.79 18.05
N ASN A 339 4.19 36.03 18.03
CA ASN A 339 4.16 34.64 17.57
C ASN A 339 2.82 34.35 16.84
N TYR A 340 2.54 33.08 16.53
CA TYR A 340 1.27 32.70 15.88
C TYR A 340 0.01 32.89 16.74
N TYR A 341 0.18 33.08 18.06
CA TYR A 341 -0.89 33.17 19.04
C TYR A 341 -1.02 34.57 19.65
N SER A 342 -0.19 35.53 19.21
CA SER A 342 -0.29 36.95 19.56
C SER A 342 -1.27 37.69 18.64
N GLY A 343 -1.39 39.00 18.77
CA GLY A 343 -2.26 39.87 17.97
C GLY A 343 -3.65 40.11 18.58
N GLY A 344 -3.87 39.66 19.82
CA GLY A 344 -5.15 39.73 20.53
C GLY A 344 -6.22 38.82 19.93
N ILE A 345 -7.21 38.43 20.74
CA ILE A 345 -8.37 37.66 20.26
C ILE A 345 -9.13 38.52 19.24
N GLN A 346 -9.50 37.88 18.13
CA GLN A 346 -10.22 38.47 16.99
C GLN A 346 -11.72 38.44 17.24
#